data_AF-A0A1J4SKF9-F1
#
_entry.id   AF-A0A1J4SKF9-F1
#
_cell.length_a   1.000
_cell.length_b   1.000
_cell.length_c   1.000
_cell.angle_alpha   90.00
_cell.angle_beta   90.00
_cell.angle_gamma   90.00
#
_symmetry.space_group_name_H-M   'P 1'
#
loop_
_entity.id
_entity.type
_entity.pdbx_description
1 polymer ?
#
loop_
_entity_poly.entity_id
_entity_poly.type
_entity_poly.pdbx_seq_one_letter_code
_entity_poly.pdbx_strand_id
1 'polypeptide(L)'
;MTQHLLPPVWTQPGRFRLLGDDMAEDAATGLVWPRSANPLGYPLPWTEALAAVSDMNRRAFLGHADWRMPNRRELRSLIDHGEKQPALPQGHPFRDVFLGWYWSATSKAGQTAYAWNTHLEGGRTFYSRKDEFRLLWPVRGASRTLPRTGQVRCFDAEGRELACAGTGQDGELRAGAPWPEPRFAPMPGGLLDRLTGLEWRTPGAMNSGGFLNWDEAMRQGANHGAGWRLPNINELESLVDAGRADPALPDDFVRGLASPPGPSRPGPSRPGPSRPVSPIQAAGDALADEHSPDEHSPEGLWSATTSGFDPGWAFVLYARKGAVGVGFKPNREFCAWLVRAAG
;
A
#
# COMPACT_ATOMS: atom_id res chain seq x y z
N MET A 1 -7.52 -26.54 5.45
CA MET A 1 -7.00 -25.46 6.33
C MET A 1 -6.83 -24.23 5.45
N THR A 2 -7.69 -23.23 5.62
CA THR A 2 -7.66 -22.00 4.82
C THR A 2 -6.52 -21.12 5.34
N GLN A 3 -5.49 -20.89 4.53
CA GLN A 3 -4.39 -20.00 4.91
C GLN A 3 -4.87 -18.55 4.75
N HIS A 4 -4.97 -17.81 5.85
CA HIS A 4 -5.38 -16.41 5.86
C HIS A 4 -4.22 -15.52 5.38
N LEU A 5 -4.39 -14.86 4.24
CA LEU A 5 -3.35 -14.04 3.60
C LEU A 5 -3.47 -12.57 4.02
N LEU A 6 -3.06 -12.26 5.25
CA LEU A 6 -2.84 -10.88 5.70
C LEU A 6 -1.33 -10.66 5.91
N PRO A 7 -0.81 -9.44 5.65
CA PRO A 7 0.58 -9.15 5.97
C PRO A 7 0.81 -9.34 7.47
N PRO A 8 2.01 -9.78 7.86
CA PRO A 8 2.27 -10.29 9.18
C PRO A 8 2.15 -9.22 10.27
N VAL A 9 1.79 -9.67 11.47
CA VAL A 9 1.80 -8.83 12.67
C VAL A 9 3.27 -8.53 13.03
N TRP A 10 3.64 -7.25 13.04
CA TRP A 10 5.02 -6.77 13.06
C TRP A 10 5.77 -6.99 14.38
N THR A 11 5.07 -7.41 15.44
CA THR A 11 5.58 -7.56 16.81
C THR A 11 6.14 -8.95 17.13
N GLN A 12 6.69 -9.68 16.14
CA GLN A 12 7.23 -11.03 16.34
C GLN A 12 8.76 -10.97 16.58
N PRO A 13 9.26 -11.34 17.78
CA PRO A 13 10.68 -11.53 18.00
C PRO A 13 11.26 -12.54 16.99
N GLY A 14 12.41 -12.23 16.42
CA GLY A 14 13.07 -13.14 15.47
C GLY A 14 12.43 -13.21 14.08
N ARG A 15 11.60 -12.22 13.70
CA ARG A 15 11.04 -12.13 12.34
C ARG A 15 12.12 -12.22 11.25
N PHE A 16 13.20 -11.46 11.41
CA PHE A 16 14.29 -11.46 10.43
C PHE A 16 15.41 -12.39 10.91
N ARG A 17 15.64 -13.47 10.15
CA ARG A 17 16.74 -14.41 10.35
C ARG A 17 17.91 -14.02 9.45
N LEU A 18 19.09 -13.81 10.03
CA LEU A 18 20.31 -13.53 9.26
C LEU A 18 20.70 -14.74 8.41
N LEU A 19 21.04 -14.50 7.15
CA LEU A 19 21.62 -15.47 6.23
C LEU A 19 23.03 -14.98 5.86
N GLY A 20 24.02 -15.37 6.66
CA GLY A 20 25.36 -14.77 6.62
C GLY A 20 25.33 -13.28 7.01
N ASP A 21 26.33 -12.52 6.55
CA ASP A 21 26.49 -11.13 6.94
C ASP A 21 25.69 -10.14 6.08
N ASP A 22 25.27 -10.55 4.87
CA ASP A 22 24.75 -9.64 3.85
C ASP A 22 23.27 -9.83 3.51
N MET A 23 22.60 -10.85 4.06
CA MET A 23 21.18 -11.12 3.77
C MET A 23 20.37 -11.40 5.04
N ALA A 24 19.07 -11.14 4.96
CA ALA A 24 18.11 -11.50 5.98
C ALA A 24 16.86 -12.11 5.35
N GLU A 25 16.43 -13.25 5.88
CA GLU A 25 15.15 -13.87 5.58
C GLU A 25 14.08 -13.31 6.50
N ASP A 26 12.99 -12.86 5.92
CA ASP A 26 11.77 -12.53 6.64
C ASP A 26 10.94 -13.80 6.86
N ALA A 27 11.00 -14.38 8.07
CA ALA A 27 10.27 -15.59 8.44
C ALA A 27 8.76 -15.47 8.28
N ALA A 28 8.22 -14.24 8.24
CA ALA A 28 6.81 -13.99 8.13
C ALA A 28 6.30 -14.02 6.68
N THR A 29 7.18 -13.80 5.70
CA THR A 29 6.85 -13.82 4.27
C THR A 29 7.57 -14.91 3.49
N GLY A 30 8.66 -15.46 4.03
CA GLY A 30 9.59 -16.36 3.34
C GLY A 30 10.49 -15.66 2.32
N LEU A 31 10.48 -14.31 2.28
CA LEU A 31 11.27 -13.51 1.36
C LEU A 31 12.66 -13.27 1.94
N VAL A 32 13.66 -13.19 1.06
CA VAL A 32 15.04 -12.86 1.44
C VAL A 32 15.42 -11.52 0.84
N TRP A 33 16.00 -10.68 1.68
CA TRP A 33 16.38 -9.30 1.37
C TRP A 33 17.89 -9.12 1.60
N PRO A 34 18.59 -8.34 0.76
CA PRO A 34 19.90 -7.84 1.12
C PRO A 34 19.79 -7.01 2.40
N ARG A 35 20.79 -7.11 3.27
CA ARG A 35 20.84 -6.30 4.49
C ARG A 35 21.09 -4.84 4.19
N SER A 36 21.88 -4.53 3.17
CA SER A 36 21.94 -3.16 2.66
C SER A 36 20.65 -2.85 1.93
N ALA A 37 19.85 -1.93 2.47
CA ALA A 37 18.61 -1.48 1.84
C ALA A 37 18.87 -0.64 0.59
N ASN A 38 20.09 -0.12 0.41
CA ASN A 38 20.51 0.64 -0.76
C ASN A 38 21.75 0.00 -1.42
N PRO A 39 21.63 -1.22 -1.98
CA PRO A 39 22.79 -1.96 -2.47
C PRO A 39 23.46 -1.31 -3.69
N LEU A 40 22.78 -0.43 -4.42
CA LEU A 40 23.37 0.33 -5.52
C LEU A 40 24.05 1.62 -5.06
N GLY A 41 23.66 2.17 -3.91
CA GLY A 41 24.18 3.43 -3.39
C GLY A 41 23.54 4.70 -3.99
N TYR A 42 22.75 4.60 -5.06
CA TYR A 42 22.14 5.74 -5.76
C TYR A 42 20.73 5.42 -6.31
N PRO A 43 19.86 6.43 -6.44
CA PRO A 43 18.53 6.25 -7.02
C PRO A 43 18.59 6.22 -8.56
N LEU A 44 17.59 5.58 -9.18
CA LEU A 44 17.50 5.38 -10.63
C LEU A 44 16.07 5.54 -11.16
N PRO A 45 15.90 5.82 -12.47
CA PRO A 45 14.63 5.62 -13.18
C PRO A 45 14.13 4.18 -13.05
N TRP A 46 12.81 4.00 -13.15
CA TRP A 46 12.17 2.72 -12.86
C TRP A 46 12.61 1.59 -13.79
N THR A 47 12.74 1.87 -15.09
CA THR A 47 13.21 0.91 -16.10
C THR A 47 14.68 0.56 -15.89
N GLU A 48 15.52 1.52 -15.51
CA GLU A 48 16.92 1.28 -15.17
C GLU A 48 17.07 0.43 -13.90
N ALA A 49 16.20 0.62 -12.91
CA ALA A 49 16.20 -0.22 -11.71
C ALA A 49 15.83 -1.69 -12.02
N LEU A 50 14.89 -1.95 -12.95
CA LEU A 50 14.62 -3.32 -13.44
C LEU A 50 15.82 -3.91 -14.20
N ALA A 51 16.50 -3.11 -15.02
CA ALA A 51 17.72 -3.53 -15.71
C ALA A 51 18.87 -3.81 -14.72
N ALA A 52 18.99 -3.02 -13.64
CA ALA A 52 19.99 -3.22 -12.60
C ALA A 52 19.79 -4.55 -11.86
N VAL A 53 18.55 -4.94 -11.59
CA VAL A 53 18.22 -6.29 -11.05
C VAL A 53 18.67 -7.40 -12.01
N SER A 54 18.41 -7.23 -13.32
CA SER A 54 18.86 -8.20 -14.33
C SER A 54 20.38 -8.34 -14.35
N ASP A 55 21.10 -7.23 -14.14
CA ASP A 55 22.56 -7.22 -14.02
C ASP A 55 23.06 -7.86 -12.72
N MET A 56 22.40 -7.61 -11.59
CA MET A 56 22.67 -8.31 -10.32
C MET A 56 22.57 -9.82 -10.50
N ASN A 57 21.55 -10.31 -11.23
CA ASN A 57 21.39 -11.73 -11.47
C ASN A 57 22.49 -12.31 -12.36
N ARG A 58 22.91 -11.61 -13.42
CA ARG A 58 24.04 -12.04 -14.27
C ARG A 58 25.36 -12.15 -13.49
N ARG A 59 25.56 -11.27 -12.51
CA ARG A 59 26.77 -11.23 -11.68
C ARG A 59 26.68 -12.10 -10.42
N ALA A 60 25.60 -12.87 -10.25
CA ALA A 60 25.33 -13.64 -9.04
C ALA A 60 25.48 -12.78 -7.76
N PHE A 61 24.82 -11.62 -7.73
CA PHE A 61 24.85 -10.70 -6.58
C PHE A 61 24.54 -11.45 -5.28
N LEU A 62 25.44 -11.32 -4.29
CA LEU A 62 25.39 -12.07 -3.02
C LEU A 62 25.27 -13.60 -3.20
N GLY A 63 25.86 -14.14 -4.28
CA GLY A 63 25.83 -15.57 -4.61
C GLY A 63 24.52 -16.05 -5.24
N HIS A 64 23.61 -15.15 -5.63
CA HIS A 64 22.26 -15.49 -6.10
C HIS A 64 21.92 -14.80 -7.44
N ALA A 65 21.09 -15.49 -8.25
CA ALA A 65 20.69 -15.07 -9.59
C ALA A 65 19.16 -14.99 -9.78
N ASP A 66 18.41 -15.00 -8.69
CA ASP A 66 16.95 -15.00 -8.62
C ASP A 66 16.39 -13.75 -7.92
N TRP A 67 17.13 -12.63 -7.96
CA TRP A 67 16.66 -11.34 -7.47
C TRP A 67 15.60 -10.76 -8.40
N ARG A 68 14.65 -10.02 -7.81
CA ARG A 68 13.68 -9.18 -8.53
C ARG A 68 13.53 -7.84 -7.83
N MET A 69 13.01 -6.84 -8.53
CA MET A 69 12.44 -5.67 -7.86
C MET A 69 11.13 -6.11 -7.16
N PRO A 70 10.92 -5.81 -5.88
CA PRO A 70 9.73 -6.24 -5.15
C PRO A 70 8.47 -5.66 -5.78
N ASN A 71 7.37 -6.42 -5.82
CA ASN A 71 6.08 -5.79 -6.10
C ASN A 71 5.61 -4.95 -4.90
N ARG A 72 4.55 -4.15 -5.08
CA ARG A 72 4.08 -3.24 -4.01
C ARG A 72 3.69 -3.96 -2.72
N ARG A 73 3.21 -5.20 -2.78
CA ARG A 73 2.83 -5.98 -1.59
C ARG A 73 4.07 -6.50 -0.86
N GLU A 74 5.10 -6.92 -1.59
CA GLU A 74 6.38 -7.38 -1.05
C GLU A 74 7.14 -6.24 -0.36
N LEU A 75 7.29 -5.08 -1.01
CA LEU A 75 7.97 -3.93 -0.40
C LEU A 75 7.23 -3.42 0.83
N ARG A 76 5.90 -3.31 0.70
CA ARG A 76 5.03 -2.91 1.81
C ARG A 76 5.04 -3.92 2.96
N SER A 77 5.37 -5.19 2.70
CA SER A 77 5.53 -6.21 3.73
C SER A 77 6.75 -5.98 4.63
N LEU A 78 7.58 -4.96 4.41
CA LEU A 78 8.61 -4.52 5.36
C LEU A 78 8.16 -3.39 6.30
N ILE A 79 7.03 -2.74 6.01
CA ILE A 79 6.63 -1.49 6.68
C ILE A 79 5.88 -1.75 7.99
N ASP A 80 6.46 -1.27 9.09
CA ASP A 80 5.76 -1.09 10.35
C ASP A 80 5.24 0.34 10.45
N HIS A 81 3.92 0.49 10.39
CA HIS A 81 3.24 1.78 10.44
C HIS A 81 3.20 2.43 11.83
N GLY A 82 3.50 1.67 12.88
CA GLY A 82 3.71 2.21 14.23
C GLY A 82 5.08 2.86 14.40
N GLU A 83 6.02 2.58 13.50
CA GLU A 83 7.39 3.07 13.55
C GLU A 83 7.63 4.25 12.60
N LYS A 84 8.73 4.95 12.82
CA LYS A 84 9.20 6.07 11.98
C LYS A 84 10.71 6.15 11.99
N GLN A 85 11.26 6.71 10.91
CA GLN A 85 12.67 7.04 10.80
C GLN A 85 13.62 5.90 11.28
N PRO A 86 13.51 4.67 10.72
CA PRO A 86 12.64 4.25 9.62
C PRO A 86 11.32 3.59 10.06
N ALA A 87 10.32 3.56 9.18
CA ALA A 87 9.07 2.81 9.34
C ALA A 87 9.27 1.30 9.08
N LEU A 88 10.24 0.71 9.78
CA LEU A 88 10.61 -0.70 9.75
C LEU A 88 10.48 -1.27 11.17
N PRO A 89 10.25 -2.57 11.35
CA PRO A 89 10.17 -3.18 12.68
C PRO A 89 11.38 -2.86 13.55
N GLN A 90 11.13 -2.56 14.82
CA GLN A 90 12.18 -2.35 15.80
C GLN A 90 13.15 -3.55 15.83
N GLY A 91 14.46 -3.26 15.84
CA GLY A 91 15.50 -4.29 15.84
C GLY A 91 15.72 -4.99 14.50
N HIS A 92 15.22 -4.43 13.40
CA HIS A 92 15.52 -4.95 12.05
C HIS A 92 17.03 -5.06 11.79
N PRO A 93 17.50 -6.05 11.02
CA PRO A 93 18.92 -6.26 10.75
C PRO A 93 19.48 -5.41 9.60
N PHE A 94 18.62 -4.62 8.95
CA PHE A 94 18.95 -3.85 7.75
C PHE A 94 19.85 -2.65 8.05
N ARG A 95 20.79 -2.39 7.13
CA ARG A 95 21.76 -1.29 7.12
C ARG A 95 21.57 -0.44 5.87
N ASP A 96 22.22 0.72 5.82
CA ASP A 96 22.14 1.67 4.70
C ASP A 96 20.68 2.04 4.35
N VAL A 97 19.83 2.10 5.37
CA VAL A 97 18.42 2.45 5.23
C VAL A 97 18.33 3.94 4.98
N PHE A 98 17.99 4.32 3.75
CA PHE A 98 17.76 5.71 3.41
C PHE A 98 16.29 6.05 3.65
N LEU A 99 16.01 7.18 4.29
CA LEU A 99 14.66 7.63 4.62
C LEU A 99 13.98 8.30 3.42
N GLY A 100 14.00 7.62 2.28
CA GLY A 100 13.43 8.11 1.03
C GLY A 100 12.50 7.08 0.41
N TRP A 101 12.28 7.24 -0.90
CA TRP A 101 11.35 6.44 -1.67
C TRP A 101 12.03 5.28 -2.39
N TYR A 102 11.39 4.12 -2.35
CA TYR A 102 11.86 2.89 -2.97
C TYR A 102 10.88 2.41 -4.03
N TRP A 103 11.40 2.07 -5.21
CA TRP A 103 10.60 1.52 -6.30
C TRP A 103 10.02 0.16 -5.96
N SER A 104 8.79 -0.07 -6.43
CA SER A 104 8.24 -1.41 -6.61
C SER A 104 8.05 -1.72 -8.09
N ALA A 105 8.01 -3.00 -8.45
CA ALA A 105 7.81 -3.48 -9.82
C ALA A 105 6.36 -3.31 -10.33
N THR A 106 5.47 -2.73 -9.52
CA THR A 106 4.04 -2.59 -9.84
C THR A 106 3.79 -1.23 -10.51
N SER A 107 3.29 -1.24 -11.75
CA SER A 107 2.82 -0.02 -12.44
C SER A 107 1.51 0.49 -11.81
N LYS A 108 1.22 1.80 -11.91
CA LYS A 108 -0.06 2.36 -11.46
C LYS A 108 -1.13 2.18 -12.54
N ALA A 109 -2.17 1.41 -12.25
CA ALA A 109 -3.32 1.28 -13.14
C ALA A 109 -3.97 2.65 -13.41
N GLY A 110 -4.48 2.85 -14.62
CA GLY A 110 -5.07 4.12 -15.07
C GLY A 110 -4.06 5.24 -15.40
N GLN A 111 -2.80 5.18 -14.93
CA GLN A 111 -1.71 6.07 -15.37
C GLN A 111 -0.41 5.26 -15.45
N THR A 112 -0.27 4.48 -16.52
CA THR A 112 0.75 3.43 -16.67
C THR A 112 2.17 3.95 -16.89
N ALA A 113 2.35 5.26 -17.11
CA ALA A 113 3.64 5.96 -17.07
C ALA A 113 4.17 6.15 -15.63
N TYR A 114 3.37 5.79 -14.62
CA TYR A 114 3.73 5.88 -13.21
C TYR A 114 3.90 4.46 -12.62
N ALA A 115 4.74 4.35 -11.60
CA ALA A 115 4.93 3.13 -10.82
C ALA A 115 4.78 3.39 -9.32
N TRP A 116 4.40 2.36 -8.57
CA TRP A 116 4.25 2.43 -7.12
C TRP A 116 5.60 2.47 -6.43
N ASN A 117 5.70 3.27 -5.37
CA ASN A 117 6.86 3.37 -4.49
C ASN A 117 6.44 3.59 -3.03
N THR A 118 7.34 3.24 -2.11
CA THR A 118 7.11 3.32 -0.66
C THR A 118 8.17 4.17 0.02
N HIS A 119 7.74 5.07 0.92
CA HIS A 119 8.60 5.96 1.68
C HIS A 119 8.99 5.34 3.03
N LEU A 120 10.27 5.17 3.30
CA LEU A 120 10.73 4.55 4.55
C LEU A 120 10.72 5.45 5.77
N GLU A 121 10.49 6.76 5.64
CA GLU A 121 10.42 7.63 6.83
C GLU A 121 9.14 7.39 7.66
N GLY A 122 8.03 7.11 7.00
CA GLY A 122 6.70 7.03 7.63
C GLY A 122 5.74 6.07 6.92
N GLY A 123 6.24 5.14 6.11
CA GLY A 123 5.47 4.01 5.56
C GLY A 123 4.45 4.33 4.46
N ARG A 124 4.41 5.56 3.96
CA ARG A 124 3.47 5.97 2.89
C ARG A 124 3.75 5.21 1.60
N THR A 125 2.70 4.86 0.87
CA THR A 125 2.80 4.20 -0.44
C THR A 125 2.01 5.00 -1.49
N PHE A 126 2.75 5.59 -2.42
CA PHE A 126 2.24 6.43 -3.50
C PHE A 126 2.85 5.99 -4.84
N TYR A 127 2.60 6.75 -5.88
CA TYR A 127 3.15 6.49 -7.21
C TYR A 127 3.89 7.73 -7.72
N SER A 128 4.82 7.51 -8.63
CA SER A 128 5.61 8.59 -9.25
C SER A 128 5.96 8.21 -10.67
N ARG A 129 6.34 9.18 -11.50
CA ARG A 129 6.63 8.91 -12.91
C ARG A 129 7.83 7.97 -13.02
N LYS A 130 7.81 7.09 -14.02
CA LYS A 130 8.88 6.09 -14.24
C LYS A 130 10.23 6.69 -14.63
N ASP A 131 10.25 7.96 -15.06
CA ASP A 131 11.46 8.74 -15.35
C ASP A 131 12.04 9.47 -14.12
N GLU A 132 11.36 9.44 -12.97
CA GLU A 132 11.89 9.95 -11.70
C GLU A 132 12.88 8.97 -11.04
N PHE A 133 13.68 9.49 -10.11
CA PHE A 133 14.72 8.74 -9.44
C PHE A 133 14.27 8.22 -8.08
N ARG A 134 14.30 6.90 -7.86
CA ARG A 134 14.03 6.26 -6.56
C ARG A 134 15.01 5.13 -6.30
N LEU A 135 15.11 4.72 -5.04
CA LEU A 135 16.02 3.63 -4.64
C LEU A 135 15.45 2.26 -4.99
N LEU A 136 16.33 1.28 -5.14
CA LEU A 136 15.98 -0.12 -5.40
C LEU A 136 16.43 -0.97 -4.22
N TRP A 137 15.48 -1.68 -3.60
CA TRP A 137 15.78 -2.73 -2.63
C TRP A 137 15.29 -4.07 -3.20
N PRO A 138 16.17 -4.88 -3.82
CA PRO A 138 15.75 -6.11 -4.48
C PRO A 138 15.39 -7.18 -3.44
N VAL A 139 14.58 -8.13 -3.87
CA VAL A 139 14.11 -9.25 -3.05
C VAL A 139 14.22 -10.55 -3.84
N ARG A 140 14.39 -11.67 -3.14
CA ARG A 140 14.37 -13.01 -3.73
C ARG A 140 13.48 -13.96 -2.94
N GLY A 141 13.25 -15.16 -3.47
CA GLY A 141 12.34 -16.15 -2.89
C GLY A 141 10.86 -15.88 -3.24
N ALA A 142 9.99 -16.79 -2.80
CA ALA A 142 8.56 -16.75 -3.09
C ALA A 142 7.75 -16.72 -1.80
N SER A 143 6.81 -15.77 -1.72
CA SER A 143 5.89 -15.70 -0.58
C SER A 143 4.61 -16.49 -0.85
N ARG A 144 4.22 -17.32 0.12
CA ARG A 144 2.91 -17.98 0.15
C ARG A 144 1.88 -17.23 1.00
N THR A 145 2.32 -16.21 1.75
CA THR A 145 1.46 -15.43 2.66
C THR A 145 1.05 -14.08 2.07
N LEU A 146 1.86 -13.53 1.17
CA LEU A 146 1.50 -12.33 0.43
C LEU A 146 0.73 -12.71 -0.85
N PRO A 147 -0.45 -12.13 -1.10
CA PRO A 147 -1.17 -12.36 -2.35
C PRO A 147 -0.47 -11.69 -3.53
N ARG A 148 -0.78 -12.16 -4.74
CA ARG A 148 -0.52 -11.41 -5.97
C ARG A 148 -1.16 -10.03 -5.92
N THR A 149 -0.61 -9.09 -6.68
CA THR A 149 -1.12 -7.71 -6.75
C THR A 149 -2.36 -7.55 -7.63
N GLY A 150 -2.61 -8.48 -8.55
CA GLY A 150 -3.63 -8.38 -9.61
C GLY A 150 -3.08 -7.85 -10.93
N GLN A 151 -1.85 -7.32 -10.96
CA GLN A 151 -1.23 -6.84 -12.19
C GLN A 151 -0.83 -8.02 -13.10
N VAL A 152 -1.22 -7.93 -14.38
CA VAL A 152 -0.96 -8.97 -15.40
C VAL A 152 -0.37 -8.42 -16.71
N ARG A 153 -0.26 -7.09 -16.82
CA ARG A 153 0.24 -6.35 -17.99
C ARG A 153 1.51 -5.59 -17.63
N CYS A 154 2.33 -5.31 -18.64
CA CYS A 154 3.61 -4.66 -18.50
C CYS A 154 3.68 -3.42 -19.41
N PHE A 155 4.42 -2.41 -18.98
CA PHE A 155 4.42 -1.09 -19.63
C PHE A 155 5.82 -0.49 -19.65
N ASP A 156 6.14 0.29 -20.69
CA ASP A 156 7.37 1.10 -20.74
C ASP A 156 7.31 2.32 -19.81
N ALA A 157 8.32 3.20 -19.92
CA ALA A 157 8.41 4.43 -19.13
C ALA A 157 7.34 5.46 -19.50
N GLU A 158 6.91 5.49 -20.76
CA GLU A 158 5.83 6.36 -21.26
C GLU A 158 4.43 5.81 -20.98
N GLY A 159 4.35 4.58 -20.45
CA GLY A 159 3.10 3.91 -20.10
C GLY A 159 2.45 3.15 -21.25
N ARG A 160 3.14 2.97 -22.37
CA ARG A 160 2.66 2.11 -23.47
C ARG A 160 2.80 0.65 -23.07
N GLU A 161 1.80 -0.14 -23.40
CA GLU A 161 1.79 -1.58 -23.11
C GLU A 161 2.86 -2.30 -23.96
N LEU A 162 3.54 -3.27 -23.36
CA LEU A 162 4.55 -4.09 -24.00
C LEU A 162 4.43 -5.56 -23.59
N ALA A 163 5.10 -6.45 -24.32
CA ALA A 163 5.17 -7.86 -23.98
C ALA A 163 5.90 -8.06 -22.65
N CYS A 164 5.29 -8.78 -21.71
CA CYS A 164 5.84 -8.93 -20.37
C CYS A 164 7.14 -9.75 -20.29
N ALA A 165 7.42 -10.62 -21.26
CA ALA A 165 8.55 -11.55 -21.16
C ALA A 165 9.90 -10.81 -21.06
N GLY A 166 10.68 -11.12 -20.03
CA GLY A 166 12.01 -10.58 -19.78
C GLY A 166 12.05 -9.17 -19.20
N THR A 167 10.91 -8.64 -18.74
CA THR A 167 10.80 -7.26 -18.24
C THR A 167 11.11 -7.13 -16.75
N GLY A 168 10.98 -8.22 -15.98
CA GLY A 168 11.07 -8.24 -14.52
C GLY A 168 9.90 -7.52 -13.82
N GLN A 169 8.89 -7.08 -14.56
CA GLN A 169 7.75 -6.33 -14.00
C GLN A 169 6.80 -7.25 -13.24
N ASP A 170 5.99 -6.67 -12.35
CA ASP A 170 5.00 -7.42 -11.57
C ASP A 170 3.98 -8.18 -12.46
N GLY A 171 3.61 -7.59 -13.60
CA GLY A 171 2.74 -8.24 -14.60
C GLY A 171 3.32 -9.52 -15.22
N GLU A 172 4.66 -9.62 -15.29
CA GLU A 172 5.39 -10.82 -15.73
C GLU A 172 5.50 -11.83 -14.59
N LEU A 173 6.09 -11.39 -13.46
CA LEU A 173 6.49 -12.29 -12.38
C LEU A 173 5.29 -12.81 -11.58
N ARG A 174 4.24 -11.99 -11.43
CA ARG A 174 3.00 -12.29 -10.70
C ARG A 174 3.29 -12.97 -9.35
N ALA A 175 4.28 -12.41 -8.64
CA ALA A 175 4.79 -12.96 -7.40
C ALA A 175 3.73 -12.89 -6.28
N GLY A 176 3.70 -13.93 -5.43
CA GLY A 176 2.72 -14.10 -4.37
C GLY A 176 1.67 -15.18 -4.64
N ALA A 177 0.84 -15.45 -3.62
CA ALA A 177 -0.22 -16.43 -3.67
C ALA A 177 -1.35 -15.99 -4.63
N PRO A 178 -1.85 -16.88 -5.50
CA PRO A 178 -2.97 -16.58 -6.38
C PRO A 178 -4.23 -16.28 -5.56
N TRP A 179 -5.12 -15.45 -6.11
CA TRP A 179 -6.40 -15.18 -5.47
C TRP A 179 -7.36 -16.36 -5.65
N PRO A 180 -8.23 -16.64 -4.66
CA PRO A 180 -9.34 -17.58 -4.84
C PRO A 180 -10.33 -17.03 -5.86
N GLU A 181 -10.99 -17.92 -6.61
CA GLU A 181 -12.01 -17.57 -7.58
C GLU A 181 -13.33 -18.31 -7.27
N PRO A 182 -14.45 -17.59 -6.99
CA PRO A 182 -14.51 -16.15 -6.76
C PRO A 182 -13.87 -15.75 -5.43
N ARG A 183 -13.25 -14.56 -5.39
CA ARG A 183 -12.61 -14.02 -4.18
C ARG A 183 -13.62 -13.60 -3.12
N PHE A 184 -14.68 -12.92 -3.54
CA PHE A 184 -15.70 -12.40 -2.63
C PHE A 184 -16.95 -13.27 -2.70
N ALA A 185 -17.50 -13.60 -1.53
CA ALA A 185 -18.73 -14.36 -1.41
C ALA A 185 -19.79 -13.49 -0.68
N PRO A 186 -20.98 -13.29 -1.27
CA PRO A 186 -22.09 -12.62 -0.60
C PRO A 186 -22.45 -13.31 0.71
N MET A 187 -22.75 -12.50 1.73
CA MET A 187 -23.27 -12.96 3.02
C MET A 187 -24.31 -11.95 3.55
N PRO A 188 -25.16 -12.33 4.52
CA PRO A 188 -26.13 -11.41 5.09
C PRO A 188 -25.48 -10.12 5.62
N GLY A 189 -25.80 -8.98 5.00
CA GLY A 189 -25.30 -7.66 5.40
C GLY A 189 -23.84 -7.36 5.03
N GLY A 190 -23.22 -8.14 4.14
CA GLY A 190 -21.83 -7.92 3.76
C GLY A 190 -21.26 -8.91 2.73
N LEU A 191 -19.93 -8.99 2.70
CA LEU A 191 -19.16 -9.87 1.82
C LEU A 191 -18.04 -10.55 2.61
N LEU A 192 -17.85 -11.85 2.40
CA LEU A 192 -16.68 -12.60 2.86
C LEU A 192 -15.57 -12.50 1.82
N ASP A 193 -14.40 -12.00 2.21
CA ASP A 193 -13.18 -12.07 1.40
C ASP A 193 -12.48 -13.41 1.65
N ARG A 194 -12.58 -14.35 0.71
CA ARG A 194 -11.97 -15.68 0.82
C ARG A 194 -10.44 -15.65 0.80
N LEU A 195 -9.83 -14.53 0.36
CA LEU A 195 -8.38 -14.36 0.37
C LEU A 195 -7.85 -14.17 1.80
N THR A 196 -8.56 -13.38 2.58
CA THR A 196 -8.13 -12.96 3.93
C THR A 196 -8.90 -13.69 5.04
N GLY A 197 -10.08 -14.21 4.74
CA GLY A 197 -11.06 -14.71 5.71
C GLY A 197 -11.71 -13.58 6.52
N LEU A 198 -11.70 -12.36 6.00
CA LEU A 198 -12.34 -11.21 6.62
C LEU A 198 -13.75 -11.02 6.07
N GLU A 199 -14.66 -10.64 6.94
CA GLU A 199 -16.02 -10.24 6.59
C GLU A 199 -16.12 -8.72 6.58
N TRP A 200 -16.64 -8.18 5.48
CA TRP A 200 -16.77 -6.75 5.23
C TRP A 200 -18.23 -6.35 5.23
N ARG A 201 -18.58 -5.34 6.04
CA ARG A 201 -19.96 -4.88 6.15
C ARG A 201 -20.37 -4.13 4.89
N THR A 202 -21.59 -4.30 4.41
CA THR A 202 -22.14 -3.37 3.42
C THR A 202 -22.16 -1.95 4.02
N PRO A 203 -21.55 -0.93 3.38
CA PRO A 203 -21.41 0.38 4.01
C PRO A 203 -22.75 0.99 4.45
N GLY A 204 -23.81 0.88 3.65
CA GLY A 204 -25.18 1.22 4.06
C GLY A 204 -25.30 2.61 4.72
N ALA A 205 -25.94 2.68 5.88
CA ALA A 205 -26.12 3.93 6.62
C ALA A 205 -24.87 4.39 7.41
N MET A 206 -23.76 3.64 7.44
CA MET A 206 -22.61 3.99 8.29
C MET A 206 -21.93 5.31 7.91
N ASN A 207 -22.10 5.74 6.66
CA ASN A 207 -21.57 6.99 6.11
C ASN A 207 -22.69 7.98 5.70
N SER A 208 -23.95 7.75 6.10
CA SER A 208 -25.09 8.56 5.61
C SER A 208 -25.09 10.01 6.12
N GLY A 209 -24.35 10.30 7.19
CA GLY A 209 -24.22 11.63 7.77
C GLY A 209 -23.10 12.50 7.18
N GLY A 210 -22.49 12.10 6.05
CA GLY A 210 -21.34 12.79 5.50
C GLY A 210 -20.01 12.07 5.77
N PHE A 211 -18.92 12.70 5.33
CA PHE A 211 -17.57 12.30 5.74
C PHE A 211 -17.42 12.36 7.27
N LEU A 212 -16.62 11.44 7.80
CA LEU A 212 -16.39 11.25 9.22
C LEU A 212 -14.99 11.75 9.58
N ASN A 213 -14.83 12.22 10.82
CA ASN A 213 -13.51 12.28 11.44
C ASN A 213 -13.10 10.90 11.98
N TRP A 214 -11.85 10.78 12.42
CA TRP A 214 -11.32 9.48 12.83
C TRP A 214 -12.04 8.90 14.05
N ASP A 215 -12.39 9.72 15.05
CA ASP A 215 -13.10 9.26 16.26
C ASP A 215 -14.52 8.79 15.94
N GLU A 216 -15.21 9.47 15.02
CA GLU A 216 -16.52 9.05 14.49
C GLU A 216 -16.41 7.71 13.76
N ALA A 217 -15.39 7.52 12.92
CA ALA A 217 -15.14 6.27 12.22
C ALA A 217 -14.85 5.10 13.19
N MET A 218 -14.05 5.34 14.24
CA MET A 218 -13.78 4.34 15.29
C MET A 218 -15.05 3.92 16.04
N ARG A 219 -15.95 4.86 16.34
CA ARG A 219 -17.23 4.58 17.00
C ARG A 219 -18.18 3.72 16.16
N GLN A 220 -18.04 3.71 14.83
CA GLN A 220 -18.90 2.88 13.97
C GLN A 220 -18.80 1.39 14.30
N GLY A 221 -17.63 0.89 14.73
CA GLY A 221 -17.48 -0.51 15.14
C GLY A 221 -18.42 -0.89 16.28
N ALA A 222 -18.45 -0.10 17.34
CA ALA A 222 -19.33 -0.32 18.49
C ALA A 222 -20.82 -0.27 18.12
N ASN A 223 -21.20 0.61 17.18
CA ASN A 223 -22.59 0.78 16.75
C ASN A 223 -23.16 -0.41 15.95
N HIS A 224 -22.30 -1.26 15.38
CA HIS A 224 -22.72 -2.36 14.50
C HIS A 224 -22.71 -3.74 15.18
N GLY A 225 -22.44 -3.78 16.49
CA GLY A 225 -22.48 -4.99 17.31
C GLY A 225 -21.13 -5.70 17.43
N ALA A 226 -21.13 -6.80 18.18
CA ALA A 226 -19.91 -7.50 18.57
C ALA A 226 -19.09 -7.97 17.35
N GLY A 227 -17.77 -7.74 17.41
CA GLY A 227 -16.79 -8.16 16.41
C GLY A 227 -16.52 -7.16 15.28
N TRP A 228 -17.45 -6.23 15.00
CA TRP A 228 -17.24 -5.20 13.98
C TRP A 228 -16.30 -4.11 14.48
N ARG A 229 -15.32 -3.74 13.65
CA ARG A 229 -14.36 -2.69 13.96
C ARG A 229 -13.89 -1.97 12.70
N LEU A 230 -13.28 -0.80 12.90
CA LEU A 230 -12.54 -0.14 11.85
C LEU A 230 -11.32 -1.03 11.47
N PRO A 231 -11.06 -1.27 10.18
CA PRO A 231 -9.95 -2.08 9.72
C PRO A 231 -8.63 -1.36 9.99
N ASN A 232 -7.56 -2.12 10.22
CA ASN A 232 -6.22 -1.56 10.14
C ASN A 232 -5.85 -1.30 8.66
N ILE A 233 -4.79 -0.54 8.41
CA ILE A 233 -4.39 -0.16 7.04
C ILE A 233 -3.96 -1.36 6.19
N ASN A 234 -3.51 -2.45 6.81
CA ASN A 234 -3.14 -3.67 6.11
C ASN A 234 -4.38 -4.43 5.60
N GLU A 235 -5.45 -4.46 6.38
CA GLU A 235 -6.73 -5.06 5.98
C GLU A 235 -7.38 -4.28 4.85
N LEU A 236 -7.39 -2.94 4.93
CA LEU A 236 -7.88 -2.10 3.82
C LEU A 236 -7.07 -2.32 2.55
N GLU A 237 -5.74 -2.29 2.65
CA GLU A 237 -4.87 -2.46 1.48
C GLU A 237 -5.02 -3.85 0.85
N SER A 238 -5.36 -4.88 1.63
CA SER A 238 -5.58 -6.23 1.10
C SER A 238 -6.66 -6.28 0.01
N LEU A 239 -7.64 -5.36 0.06
CA LEU A 239 -8.72 -5.24 -0.92
C LEU A 239 -8.28 -4.65 -2.26
N VAL A 240 -7.12 -4.00 -2.32
CA VAL A 240 -6.62 -3.32 -3.53
C VAL A 240 -6.23 -4.33 -4.60
N ASP A 241 -6.83 -4.19 -5.77
CA ASP A 241 -6.38 -4.77 -7.04
C ASP A 241 -5.52 -3.74 -7.78
N ALA A 242 -4.22 -3.97 -7.81
CA ALA A 242 -3.27 -3.06 -8.44
C ALA A 242 -3.32 -3.09 -9.98
N GLY A 243 -4.06 -4.03 -10.57
CA GLY A 243 -4.39 -4.07 -11.99
C GLY A 243 -5.56 -3.16 -12.38
N ARG A 244 -6.25 -2.57 -11.40
CA ARG A 244 -7.45 -1.73 -11.58
C ARG A 244 -7.25 -0.33 -11.01
N ALA A 245 -7.98 0.63 -11.57
CA ALA A 245 -8.09 1.99 -11.06
C ALA A 245 -9.51 2.49 -11.26
N ASP A 246 -9.92 3.42 -10.41
CA ASP A 246 -11.20 4.13 -10.51
C ASP A 246 -12.44 3.21 -10.57
N PRO A 247 -12.63 2.30 -9.59
CA PRO A 247 -11.84 2.14 -8.37
C PRO A 247 -10.77 1.02 -8.45
N ALA A 248 -9.73 1.14 -7.61
CA ALA A 248 -8.76 0.06 -7.36
C ALA A 248 -9.32 -1.03 -6.43
N LEU A 249 -10.58 -0.88 -5.99
CA LEU A 249 -11.33 -1.83 -5.18
C LEU A 249 -12.38 -2.55 -6.06
N PRO A 250 -12.89 -3.72 -5.66
CA PRO A 250 -13.90 -4.44 -6.46
C PRO A 250 -15.24 -3.67 -6.51
N ASP A 251 -15.92 -3.71 -7.67
CA ASP A 251 -17.10 -2.87 -7.97
C ASP A 251 -18.28 -3.09 -7.02
N ASP A 252 -18.47 -4.33 -6.55
CA ASP A 252 -19.53 -4.71 -5.61
C ASP A 252 -19.46 -3.93 -4.30
N PHE A 253 -18.29 -3.39 -3.96
CA PHE A 253 -18.06 -2.63 -2.73
C PHE A 253 -18.25 -1.13 -2.89
N VAL A 254 -17.90 -0.57 -4.05
CA VAL A 254 -17.86 0.89 -4.25
C VAL A 254 -19.26 1.49 -4.46
N ARG A 255 -20.22 0.72 -4.98
CA ARG A 255 -21.61 1.17 -5.13
C ARG A 255 -22.29 1.54 -3.80
N GLY A 256 -21.85 0.95 -2.69
CA GLY A 256 -22.37 1.26 -1.35
C GLY A 256 -21.65 2.42 -0.64
N LEU A 257 -20.51 2.87 -1.17
CA LEU A 257 -19.66 3.90 -0.56
C LEU A 257 -19.91 5.31 -1.11
N ALA A 258 -20.87 5.50 -2.03
CA ALA A 258 -21.12 6.75 -2.76
C ALA A 258 -20.92 8.02 -1.90
N SER A 259 -20.25 9.03 -2.48
CA SER A 259 -19.98 10.28 -1.78
C SER A 259 -21.28 10.85 -1.20
N PRO A 260 -21.34 11.14 0.11
CA PRO A 260 -22.49 11.82 0.67
C PRO A 260 -22.62 13.20 0.01
N PRO A 261 -23.84 13.73 -0.20
CA PRO A 261 -24.03 15.04 -0.79
C PRO A 261 -23.33 16.09 0.10
N GLY A 262 -22.29 16.73 -0.44
CA GLY A 262 -21.50 17.73 0.27
C GLY A 262 -22.02 19.15 0.05
N PRO A 263 -21.85 20.08 1.02
CA PRO A 263 -21.91 21.50 0.72
C PRO A 263 -20.72 21.90 -0.16
N SER A 264 -20.95 22.80 -1.11
CA SER A 264 -19.93 23.35 -2.02
C SER A 264 -18.68 23.84 -1.25
N ARG A 265 -17.49 23.36 -1.62
CA ARG A 265 -16.22 23.88 -1.09
C ARG A 265 -16.18 25.38 -1.34
N PRO A 266 -15.96 26.25 -0.32
CA PRO A 266 -15.63 27.64 -0.60
C PRO A 266 -14.28 27.67 -1.32
N GLY A 267 -14.21 28.45 -2.39
CA GLY A 267 -12.99 28.63 -3.19
C GLY A 267 -11.80 29.09 -2.34
N PRO A 268 -10.57 29.00 -2.87
CA PRO A 268 -9.35 29.25 -2.09
C PRO A 268 -9.38 30.66 -1.49
N SER A 269 -9.49 30.75 -0.16
CA SER A 269 -9.32 31.97 0.59
C SER A 269 -7.82 32.32 0.63
N ARG A 270 -7.51 33.60 0.36
CA ARG A 270 -6.13 34.14 0.32
C ARG A 270 -5.37 33.79 1.60
N PRO A 271 -4.06 33.50 1.52
CA PRO A 271 -3.28 33.13 2.70
C PRO A 271 -3.13 34.32 3.64
N GLY A 272 -3.58 34.13 4.88
CA GLY A 272 -3.15 34.93 6.04
C GLY A 272 -1.73 34.54 6.47
N PRO A 273 -1.10 35.30 7.38
CA PRO A 273 0.32 35.15 7.68
C PRO A 273 0.63 33.76 8.26
N SER A 274 1.70 33.18 7.73
CA SER A 274 2.16 31.80 7.86
C SER A 274 2.51 31.37 9.30
N ARG A 275 1.93 30.24 9.75
CA ARG A 275 2.53 29.37 10.78
C ARG A 275 3.55 28.45 10.09
N PRO A 276 4.62 28.01 10.78
CA PRO A 276 5.62 27.12 10.18
C PRO A 276 4.96 25.80 9.76
N VAL A 277 5.02 25.54 8.44
CA VAL A 277 4.52 24.32 7.81
C VAL A 277 5.51 23.20 8.11
N SER A 278 5.04 22.08 8.65
CA SER A 278 5.91 20.92 8.86
C SER A 278 6.30 20.31 7.50
N PRO A 279 7.52 19.74 7.34
CA PRO A 279 7.96 19.09 6.09
C PRO A 279 6.98 18.02 5.56
N ILE A 280 6.16 17.45 6.46
CA ILE A 280 5.10 16.47 6.21
C ILE A 280 4.02 17.00 5.26
N GLN A 281 3.63 18.27 5.40
CA GLN A 281 2.61 18.91 4.54
C GLN A 281 3.16 19.15 3.14
N ALA A 282 4.38 19.70 3.05
CA ALA A 282 5.02 20.02 1.77
C ALA A 282 5.22 18.80 0.84
N ALA A 283 5.48 17.62 1.42
CA ALA A 283 5.61 16.38 0.64
C ALA A 283 4.26 15.73 0.26
N GLY A 284 3.17 16.06 0.98
CA GLY A 284 1.81 15.65 0.63
C GLY A 284 1.25 16.48 -0.53
N ASP A 285 1.55 17.77 -0.52
CA ASP A 285 1.08 18.71 -1.54
C ASP A 285 1.82 18.52 -2.88
N ALA A 286 3.13 18.21 -2.85
CA ALA A 286 3.96 18.10 -4.06
C ALA A 286 3.71 16.85 -4.94
N LEU A 287 2.94 15.86 -4.48
CA LEU A 287 2.56 14.67 -5.28
C LEU A 287 1.04 14.54 -5.47
N ALA A 288 0.26 15.46 -4.92
CA ALA A 288 -1.21 15.50 -5.03
C ALA A 288 -1.71 16.44 -6.14
N ASP A 289 -0.82 17.17 -6.82
CA ASP A 289 -1.18 18.25 -7.74
C ASP A 289 -1.64 17.84 -9.14
N GLU A 290 -1.79 16.54 -9.44
CA GLU A 290 -2.52 16.10 -10.65
C GLU A 290 -3.92 15.58 -10.28
N HIS A 291 -4.83 16.54 -10.06
CA HIS A 291 -6.27 16.31 -9.90
C HIS A 291 -6.87 15.82 -11.23
N SER A 292 -7.39 14.58 -11.26
CA SER A 292 -8.37 14.17 -12.27
C SER A 292 -9.76 14.51 -11.73
N PRO A 293 -10.57 15.31 -12.45
CA PRO A 293 -11.88 15.73 -12.00
C PRO A 293 -12.90 14.68 -12.42
N ASP A 294 -13.30 13.79 -11.53
CA ASP A 294 -14.58 13.09 -11.66
C ASP A 294 -15.10 12.78 -10.25
N GLU A 295 -16.11 13.54 -9.83
CA GLU A 295 -16.83 13.41 -8.56
C GLU A 295 -17.58 12.07 -8.43
N HIS A 296 -17.95 11.73 -7.19
CA HIS A 296 -18.98 10.77 -6.74
C HIS A 296 -18.56 9.41 -6.12
N SER A 297 -17.30 9.22 -5.71
CA SER A 297 -16.92 8.16 -4.76
C SER A 297 -15.91 8.67 -3.73
N PRO A 298 -15.90 8.16 -2.48
CA PRO A 298 -15.09 8.70 -1.40
C PRO A 298 -13.63 8.50 -1.72
N GLU A 299 -12.88 9.59 -1.67
CA GLU A 299 -11.47 9.57 -2.05
C GLU A 299 -10.61 8.76 -1.07
N GLY A 300 -11.06 8.55 0.18
CA GLY A 300 -10.35 7.71 1.15
C GLY A 300 -11.20 7.08 2.25
N LEU A 301 -10.63 6.04 2.85
CA LEU A 301 -11.19 5.24 3.94
C LEU A 301 -10.27 5.32 5.17
N TRP A 302 -10.85 5.69 6.31
CA TRP A 302 -10.13 5.67 7.58
C TRP A 302 -9.70 4.26 7.96
N SER A 303 -8.49 4.14 8.49
CA SER A 303 -8.04 2.94 9.19
C SER A 303 -7.91 3.19 10.70
N ALA A 304 -7.93 2.11 11.48
CA ALA A 304 -7.59 2.12 12.90
C ALA A 304 -6.08 2.29 13.15
N THR A 305 -5.25 2.32 12.11
CA THR A 305 -3.79 2.42 12.24
C THR A 305 -3.38 3.87 12.42
N THR A 306 -2.91 4.21 13.62
CA THR A 306 -2.32 5.51 13.92
C THR A 306 -0.93 5.62 13.29
N SER A 307 -0.56 6.82 12.83
CA SER A 307 0.78 7.07 12.29
C SER A 307 1.84 7.07 13.40
N GLY A 308 2.91 6.29 13.22
CA GLY A 308 4.09 6.37 14.07
C GLY A 308 4.76 7.76 14.04
N PHE A 309 4.68 8.45 12.89
CA PHE A 309 5.25 9.79 12.68
C PHE A 309 4.64 10.81 13.64
N ASP A 310 3.32 10.92 13.64
CA ASP A 310 2.54 11.83 14.46
C ASP A 310 1.21 11.15 14.86
N PRO A 311 0.97 10.93 16.17
CA PRO A 311 -0.23 10.24 16.65
C PRO A 311 -1.53 11.04 16.43
N GLY A 312 -1.45 12.32 16.10
CA GLY A 312 -2.59 13.13 15.63
C GLY A 312 -3.10 12.74 14.24
N TRP A 313 -2.39 11.85 13.54
CA TRP A 313 -2.73 11.37 12.20
C TRP A 313 -3.00 9.86 12.20
N ALA A 314 -3.84 9.41 11.27
CA ALA A 314 -4.09 7.99 11.04
C ALA A 314 -3.92 7.67 9.56
N PHE A 315 -3.55 6.42 9.27
CA PHE A 315 -3.42 5.96 7.89
C PHE A 315 -4.78 5.86 7.21
N VAL A 316 -4.79 6.18 5.92
CA VAL A 316 -5.97 6.21 5.06
C VAL A 316 -5.66 5.46 3.78
N LEU A 317 -6.61 4.62 3.33
CA LEU A 317 -6.57 4.04 2.00
C LEU A 317 -7.33 4.94 1.02
N TYR A 318 -6.68 5.39 -0.04
CA TYR A 318 -7.34 6.11 -1.13
C TYR A 318 -7.98 5.13 -2.12
N ALA A 319 -9.24 4.77 -1.91
CA ALA A 319 -9.94 3.66 -2.57
C ALA A 319 -9.91 3.69 -4.11
N ARG A 320 -9.96 4.87 -4.73
CA ARG A 320 -9.88 5.02 -6.19
C ARG A 320 -8.49 4.74 -6.74
N LYS A 321 -7.47 5.19 -6.01
CA LYS A 321 -6.06 5.17 -6.41
C LYS A 321 -5.36 3.89 -5.97
N GLY A 322 -5.77 3.27 -4.87
CA GLY A 322 -5.05 2.18 -4.20
C GLY A 322 -3.84 2.65 -3.36
N ALA A 323 -3.73 3.97 -3.12
CA ALA A 323 -2.63 4.59 -2.38
C ALA A 323 -2.85 4.55 -0.86
N VAL A 324 -1.76 4.58 -0.10
CA VAL A 324 -1.76 4.63 1.36
C VAL A 324 -1.08 5.92 1.80
N GLY A 325 -1.85 6.81 2.42
CA GLY A 325 -1.35 8.04 3.03
C GLY A 325 -1.91 8.23 4.43
N VAL A 326 -2.04 9.48 4.86
CA VAL A 326 -2.46 9.83 6.20
C VAL A 326 -3.52 10.94 6.17
N GLY A 327 -4.42 10.92 7.14
CA GLY A 327 -5.40 11.97 7.41
C GLY A 327 -5.24 12.52 8.82
N PHE A 328 -5.48 13.81 8.98
CA PHE A 328 -5.46 14.46 10.30
C PHE A 328 -6.74 14.09 11.05
N LYS A 329 -6.61 13.43 12.21
CA LYS A 329 -7.74 12.77 12.89
C LYS A 329 -8.96 13.68 13.14
N PRO A 330 -8.81 14.98 13.50
CA PRO A 330 -9.95 15.88 13.70
C PRO A 330 -10.74 16.21 12.43
N ASN A 331 -10.16 16.08 11.24
CA ASN A 331 -10.81 16.46 9.99
C ASN A 331 -11.88 15.45 9.57
N ARG A 332 -13.02 15.95 9.08
CA ARG A 332 -14.12 15.14 8.55
C ARG A 332 -13.98 14.94 7.04
N GLU A 333 -13.05 14.07 6.63
CA GLU A 333 -12.62 13.97 5.21
C GLU A 333 -12.79 12.58 4.59
N PHE A 334 -12.99 11.54 5.40
CA PHE A 334 -12.98 10.15 4.92
C PHE A 334 -14.16 9.32 5.44
N CYS A 335 -14.44 8.22 4.76
CA CYS A 335 -15.49 7.28 5.15
C CYS A 335 -14.94 6.18 6.07
N ALA A 336 -15.84 5.51 6.80
CA ALA A 336 -15.55 4.28 7.51
C ALA A 336 -16.02 3.07 6.70
N TRP A 337 -15.35 1.94 6.87
CA TRP A 337 -15.82 0.67 6.35
C TRP A 337 -15.41 -0.47 7.26
N LEU A 338 -16.40 -1.11 7.89
CA LEU A 338 -16.16 -2.04 8.99
C LEU A 338 -15.80 -3.45 8.53
N VAL A 339 -14.92 -4.07 9.30
CA VAL A 339 -14.44 -5.43 9.11
C VAL A 339 -14.58 -6.25 10.39
N ARG A 340 -14.63 -7.58 10.26
CA ARG A 340 -14.40 -8.55 11.34
C ARG A 340 -13.77 -9.83 10.81
N ALA A 341 -13.21 -10.65 11.69
CA ALA A 341 -12.80 -12.00 11.32
C ALA A 341 -14.03 -12.88 11.06
N ALA A 342 -13.96 -13.76 10.06
CA ALA A 342 -14.94 -14.84 9.90
C ALA A 342 -14.88 -15.76 11.13
N GLY A 343 -16.06 -16.21 11.57
CA GLY A 343 -16.23 -17.10 12.73
C GLY A 343 -15.85 -18.55 12.47
#